data_AF-A0A957XTU5-F1
#
_entry.id   AF-A0A957XTU5-F1
#
_cell.length_a   1.000
_cell.length_b   1.000
_cell.length_c   1.000
_cell.angle_alpha   90.00
_cell.angle_beta   90.00
_cell.angle_gamma   90.00
#
_symmetry.space_group_name_H-M   'P 1'
#
loop_
_entity.id
_entity.type
_entity.pdbx_description
1 polymer ?
#
loop_
_entity_poly.entity_id
_entity_poly.type
_entity_poly.pdbx_seq_one_letter_code
_entity_poly.pdbx_strand_id
1 'polypeptide(L)' 'EMPDPHANYVTFTNVRARDGKPVIYIDREATRIMFPWHRISFLETLPSEEDHEEIESFFRD' A
#
# COMPACT_ATOMS: atom_id res chain seq x y z
N GLU A 1 3.71 6.96 1.40
CA GLU A 1 3.06 7.76 2.47
C GLU A 1 2.45 6.85 3.53
N MET A 2 2.76 7.05 4.81
CA MET A 2 2.21 6.25 5.92
C MET A 2 0.75 6.64 6.21
N PRO A 3 -0.12 5.68 6.58
CA PRO A 3 -1.52 5.98 6.91
C PRO A 3 -1.64 6.83 8.19
N ASP A 4 -2.58 7.78 8.20
CA ASP A 4 -2.91 8.61 9.37
C ASP A 4 -3.25 7.71 10.58
N PRO A 5 -2.63 7.92 11.76
CA PRO A 5 -2.96 7.18 12.98
C PRO A 5 -4.44 7.23 13.39
N HIS A 6 -5.19 8.25 12.98
CA HIS A 6 -6.63 8.38 13.22
C HIS A 6 -7.50 7.83 12.09
N ALA A 7 -6.91 7.25 11.05
CA ALA A 7 -7.65 6.63 9.96
C ALA A 7 -8.46 5.43 10.47
N ASN A 8 -9.75 5.43 10.14
CA ASN A 8 -10.62 4.27 10.40
C ASN A 8 -10.43 3.15 9.36
N TYR A 9 -9.72 3.43 8.25
CA TYR A 9 -9.55 2.51 7.14
C TYR A 9 -8.26 2.73 6.31
N VAL A 10 -7.83 1.61 5.74
CA VAL A 10 -6.89 1.35 4.65
C VAL A 10 -7.29 1.80 3.26
N THR A 11 -6.74 2.90 2.78
CA THR A 11 -6.52 3.30 1.37
C THR A 11 -5.81 2.30 0.42
N PHE A 12 -6.45 1.40 -0.34
CA PHE A 12 -5.73 0.68 -1.42
C PHE A 12 -6.21 1.03 -2.83
N THR A 13 -5.27 1.11 -3.77
CA THR A 13 -5.49 1.40 -5.19
C THR A 13 -4.87 0.32 -6.06
N ASN A 14 -5.51 0.01 -7.19
CA ASN A 14 -5.01 -0.97 -8.18
C ASN A 14 -4.60 -2.33 -7.56
N VAL A 15 -5.45 -2.87 -6.68
CA VAL A 15 -5.13 -4.10 -5.95
C VAL A 15 -5.03 -5.29 -6.90
N ARG A 16 -4.00 -6.11 -6.68
CA ARG A 16 -3.73 -7.34 -7.43
C ARG A 16 -3.48 -8.49 -6.47
N ALA A 17 -3.80 -9.69 -6.93
CA ALA A 17 -3.38 -10.91 -6.28
C ALA A 17 -1.85 -11.04 -6.35
N ARG A 18 -1.28 -11.92 -5.53
CA ARG A 18 0.18 -12.13 -5.46
C ARG A 18 0.79 -12.59 -6.80
N ASP A 19 0.00 -13.22 -7.66
CA ASP A 19 0.39 -13.62 -9.02
C ASP A 19 0.19 -12.52 -10.08
N GLY A 20 -0.16 -11.30 -9.65
CA GLY A 20 -0.41 -10.14 -10.51
C GLY A 20 -1.80 -10.09 -11.14
N LYS A 21 -2.66 -11.09 -10.91
CA LYS A 21 -4.00 -11.13 -11.50
C LYS A 21 -5.01 -10.26 -10.73
N PRO A 22 -6.17 -9.95 -11.33
CA PRO A 22 -7.27 -9.32 -10.62
C PRO A 22 -7.73 -10.16 -9.42
N VAL A 23 -8.08 -9.49 -8.32
CA VAL A 23 -8.60 -10.14 -7.13
C VAL A 23 -10.03 -10.60 -7.38
N ILE A 24 -10.33 -11.89 -7.20
CA ILE A 24 -11.59 -12.52 -7.62
C ILE A 24 -12.85 -11.99 -6.92
N TYR A 25 -12.70 -11.39 -5.75
CA TYR A 25 -13.80 -10.86 -4.93
C TYR A 25 -13.88 -9.33 -4.95
N ILE A 26 -13.09 -8.67 -5.80
CA ILE A 26 -13.13 -7.23 -6.02
C ILE A 26 -13.69 -7.01 -7.43
N ASP A 27 -14.62 -6.06 -7.54
CA ASP A 27 -15.17 -5.68 -8.83
C ASP A 27 -14.08 -5.13 -9.76
N ARG A 28 -14.17 -5.44 -11.06
CA ARG A 28 -13.16 -5.00 -12.04
C ARG A 28 -13.15 -3.49 -12.25
N GLU A 29 -14.27 -2.82 -12.02
CA GLU A 29 -14.40 -1.37 -12.14
C GLU A 29 -13.97 -0.64 -10.86
N ALA A 30 -13.77 -1.36 -9.75
CA ALA A 30 -13.32 -0.77 -8.50
C ALA A 30 -11.85 -0.31 -8.62
N THR A 31 -11.67 1.01 -8.67
CA THR A 31 -10.34 1.65 -8.70
C THR A 31 -9.71 1.75 -7.32
N ARG A 32 -10.55 1.78 -6.28
CA ARG A 32 -10.15 2.03 -4.90
C ARG A 32 -10.96 1.16 -3.95
N ILE A 33 -10.28 0.55 -2.98
CA ILE A 33 -10.92 -0.23 -1.92
C ILE A 33 -10.53 0.32 -0.56
N MET A 34 -11.47 0.29 0.38
CA MET A 34 -11.29 0.76 1.74
C MET A 34 -11.41 -0.42 2.69
N PHE A 35 -10.35 -0.71 3.44
CA PHE A 35 -10.34 -1.84 4.37
C PHE A 35 -10.32 -1.35 5.82
N PRO A 36 -11.22 -1.80 6.69
CA PRO A 36 -11.30 -1.27 8.05
C PRO A 36 -10.05 -1.64 8.88
N TRP A 37 -9.55 -0.67 9.66
CA TRP A 37 -8.31 -0.80 10.44
C TRP A 37 -8.38 -1.92 11.48
N HIS A 38 -9.51 -2.05 12.16
CA HIS A 38 -9.73 -3.05 13.21
C HIS A 38 -9.76 -4.51 12.72
N ARG A 39 -9.67 -4.78 11.41
CA ARG A 39 -9.64 -6.14 10.84
C ARG A 39 -8.26 -6.56 10.33
N ILE A 40 -7.26 -5.68 10.42
CA ILE A 40 -5.91 -5.92 9.91
C ILE A 40 -5.01 -6.27 11.08
N SER A 41 -4.53 -7.52 11.12
CA SER A 41 -3.59 -7.95 12.17
C SER A 41 -2.18 -7.40 11.97
N PHE A 42 -1.79 -7.19 10.71
CA PHE A 42 -0.46 -6.72 10.33
C PHE A 42 -0.51 -6.11 8.93
N LEU A 43 0.23 -5.01 8.73
CA LEU A 43 0.40 -4.35 7.44
C LEU A 43 1.90 -4.14 7.19
N GLU A 44 2.39 -4.70 6.09
CA GLU A 44 3.76 -4.49 5.60
C GLU A 44 3.71 -3.59 4.38
N THR A 45 4.55 -2.56 4.38
CA THR A 45 4.70 -1.62 3.25
C THR A 45 6.07 -1.84 2.64
N LEU A 46 6.12 -2.15 1.35
CA LEU A 46 7.38 -2.18 0.62
C LEU A 46 7.70 -0.76 0.13
N PRO A 47 8.98 -0.33 0.20
CA PRO A 47 9.39 0.92 -0.41
C PRO A 47 9.12 0.87 -1.91
N SER A 48 8.66 1.97 -2.48
CA SER A 48 8.59 2.13 -3.94
C SER A 48 9.99 2.31 -4.52
N GLU A 49 10.17 2.10 -5.82
CA GLU A 49 11.43 2.45 -6.50
C GLU A 49 11.76 3.94 -6.36
N GLU A 50 10.74 4.82 -6.28
CA GLU A 50 10.92 6.26 -5.97
C GLU A 50 11.47 6.50 -4.55
N ASP A 51 11.05 5.70 -3.55
CA ASP A 51 11.55 5.84 -2.17
C ASP A 51 13.01 5.36 -2.01
N HIS A 52 13.52 4.56 -2.95
CA HIS A 52 14.91 4.08 -2.93
C HIS A 52 15.93 5.16 -3.33
N GLU A 53 15.55 6.12 -4.19
CA GLU A 53 16.46 7.18 -4.66
C GLU A 53 16.83 8.20 -3.58
N GLU A 54 15.95 8.46 -2.60
CA GLU A 54 16.20 9.43 -1.52
C GLU A 54 17.28 8.98 -0.52
N ILE A 55 17.62 7.69 -0.47
CA ILE A 55 18.49 7.14 0.58
C ILE A 55 19.99 7.18 0.17
N GLU A 56 20.33 7.33 -1.12
CA GLU A 56 21.73 7.23 -1.58
C GLU A 56 22.59 8.50 -1.44
N SER A 57 22.05 9.67 -1.04
CA SER A 57 22.82 10.93 -1.06
C SER A 57 23.50 11.36 0.24
N PHE A 58 23.58 10.50 1.27
CA PHE A 58 24.27 10.82 2.53
C PHE A 58 25.62 10.11 2.67
N PHE A 59 26.59 10.47 1.83
CA PHE A 59 28.02 10.29 2.14
C PHE A 59 28.61 11.68 2.44
N ARG A 60 29.17 11.86 3.65
CA ARG A 60 29.98 13.03 4.01
C ARG A 60 31.45 12.60 3.99
N ASP A 61 32.29 13.38 3.29
CA ASP A 61 33.76 13.37 3.42
C ASP A 61 34.21 13.68 4.87
#